data_AF-A0A1F2VBK7-F1
#
_entry.id   AF-A0A1F2VBK7-F1
#
_cell.length_a   1.000
_cell.length_b   1.000
_cell.length_c   1.000
_cell.angle_alpha   90.00
_cell.angle_beta   90.00
_cell.angle_gamma   90.00
#
_symmetry.space_group_name_H-M   'P 1'
#
loop_
_entity.id
_entity.type
_entity.pdbx_description
1 polymer ?
#
loop_
_entity_poly.entity_id
_entity_poly.type
_entity_poly.pdbx_seq_one_letter_code
_entity_poly.pdbx_strand_id
1 'polypeptide(L)' 'MMAIEITTQPTFSAGRPHLLFGGRYEPSPNGVAGYDVSLDGQRFLMLKPAESQTSAPTQINVVLNWFEELNRKAPTK' A
#
# COMPACT_ATOMS: atom_id res chain seq x y z
N MET A 1 6.53 -1.58 -14.06
CA MET A 1 6.66 -0.13 -14.29
C MET A 1 7.98 0.13 -15.00
N MET A 2 7.99 1.01 -16.01
CA MET A 2 9.19 1.37 -16.77
C MET A 2 9.60 2.81 -16.43
N ALA A 3 10.90 3.08 -16.43
CA ALA A 3 11.43 4.44 -16.35
C ALA A 3 12.45 4.70 -17.44
N ILE A 4 12.62 5.99 -17.73
CA ILE A 4 13.68 6.53 -18.58
C ILE A 4 14.37 7.65 -17.84
N GLU A 5 15.67 7.76 -18.04
CA GLU A 5 16.39 8.97 -17.71
C GLU A 5 16.06 10.05 -18.76
N ILE A 6 15.86 11.29 -18.32
CA ILE A 6 15.66 12.42 -19.22
C ILE A 6 16.67 13.52 -18.92
N THR A 7 17.15 14.17 -19.96
CA THR A 7 17.86 15.45 -19.87
C THR A 7 16.95 16.51 -20.48
N THR A 8 16.76 17.63 -19.79
CA THR A 8 15.86 18.70 -20.28
C THR A 8 16.61 19.89 -20.87
N GLN A 9 17.92 20.03 -20.61
CA GLN A 9 18.73 21.17 -21.02
C GLN A 9 20.13 20.74 -21.47
N PRO A 10 20.73 21.42 -22.47
CA PRO A 10 20.14 22.52 -23.26
C PRO A 10 19.08 22.05 -24.28
N THR A 11 19.04 20.75 -24.58
CA THR A 11 18.04 20.11 -25.43
C THR A 11 17.48 18.89 -24.73
N PHE A 12 16.21 18.60 -25.00
CA PHE A 12 15.56 17.41 -24.45
C PHE A 12 16.16 16.14 -25.05
N SER A 13 16.48 15.16 -24.21
CA SER A 13 16.88 13.82 -24.61
C SER A 13 16.28 12.78 -23.66
N ALA A 14 15.93 11.62 -24.20
CA ALA A 14 15.37 10.50 -23.46
C ALA A 14 16.27 9.26 -23.61
N GLY A 15 16.58 8.63 -22.48
CA GLY A 15 17.35 7.40 -22.42
C GLY A 15 16.56 6.16 -22.83
N ARG A 16 17.20 4.99 -22.73
CA ARG A 16 16.56 3.71 -22.98
C ARG A 16 15.63 3.33 -21.81
N PRO A 17 14.39 2.87 -22.07
CA PRO A 17 13.51 2.36 -21.02
C PRO A 17 14.14 1.19 -20.28
N HIS A 18 14.04 1.21 -18.95
CA HIS A 18 14.42 0.08 -18.10
C HIS A 18 13.34 -0.20 -17.06
N LEU A 19 13.31 -1.45 -16.59
CA LEU A 19 12.36 -1.90 -15.59
C LEU A 19 12.78 -1.41 -14.21
N LEU A 20 11.90 -0.70 -13.49
CA LEU A 20 12.16 -0.29 -12.11
C LEU A 20 11.86 -1.40 -11.11
N PHE A 21 10.72 -2.06 -11.29
CA PHE A 21 10.21 -3.06 -10.35
C PHE A 21 9.66 -4.25 -11.12
N GLY A 22 10.14 -5.45 -10.76
CA GLY A 22 9.66 -6.73 -11.26
C GLY A 22 8.85 -7.48 -10.20
N GLY A 23 7.94 -8.34 -10.63
CA GLY A 23 7.13 -9.18 -9.75
C GLY A 23 5.63 -8.97 -9.92
N ARG A 24 4.85 -9.75 -9.15
CA ARG A 24 3.39 -9.65 -9.12
C ARG A 24 2.97 -8.56 -8.14
N TYR A 25 2.27 -7.56 -8.66
CA TYR A 25 1.70 -6.45 -7.89
C TYR A 25 0.19 -6.42 -8.11
N GLU A 26 -0.54 -5.87 -7.14
CA GLU A 26 -1.99 -5.69 -7.26
C GLU A 26 -2.30 -4.63 -8.33
N PRO A 27 -3.23 -4.91 -9.26
CA PRO A 27 -3.69 -3.91 -10.20
C PRO A 27 -4.48 -2.83 -9.46
N SER A 28 -4.28 -1.58 -9.88
CA SER A 28 -5.04 -0.47 -9.33
C SER A 28 -6.48 -0.48 -9.84
N PRO A 29 -7.49 -0.34 -8.96
CA PRO A 29 -8.85 -0.13 -9.41
C PRO A 29 -9.01 1.21 -10.13
N ASN A 30 -9.88 1.24 -11.14
CA ASN A 30 -10.41 2.47 -11.77
C ASN A 30 -9.38 3.38 -12.45
N GLY A 31 -8.24 2.85 -12.89
CA GLY A 31 -7.23 3.62 -13.65
C GLY A 31 -6.41 4.59 -12.80
N VAL A 32 -6.54 4.53 -11.47
CA VAL A 32 -5.71 5.30 -10.54
C VAL A 32 -4.29 4.72 -10.54
N ALA A 33 -3.27 5.51 -10.21
CA ALA A 33 -1.92 4.99 -10.02
C ALA A 33 -1.90 3.92 -8.92
N GLY A 34 -1.47 2.69 -9.23
CA GLY A 34 -1.31 1.58 -8.28
C GLY A 34 -0.06 1.69 -7.41
N TYR A 35 0.39 2.92 -7.18
CA TYR A 35 1.60 3.24 -6.46
C TYR A 35 1.47 4.63 -5.83
N ASP A 36 2.30 4.88 -4.83
CA ASP A 36 2.45 6.20 -4.21
C ASP A 36 3.93 6.54 -4.05
N VAL A 37 4.25 7.84 -4.05
CA VAL A 37 5.61 8.36 -3.95
C VAL A 37 5.65 9.36 -2.80
N SER A 38 6.62 9.21 -1.89
CA SER A 38 6.80 10.18 -0.83
C SER A 38 7.16 11.56 -1.39
N LEU A 39 6.83 12.62 -0.64
CA LEU A 39 7.08 14.00 -1.06
C LEU A 39 8.56 14.27 -1.38
N ASP A 40 9.48 13.63 -0.66
CA ASP A 40 10.92 13.72 -0.87
C ASP A 40 11.43 12.87 -2.06
N GLY A 41 10.56 12.09 -2.70
CA GLY A 41 10.90 11.19 -3.80
C GLY A 41 11.73 9.97 -3.40
N GLN A 42 12.04 9.77 -2.12
CA GLN A 42 12.95 8.71 -1.67
C GLN A 42 12.25 7.37 -1.43
N ARG A 43 10.92 7.35 -1.34
CA ARG A 43 10.12 6.14 -1.13
C ARG A 43 9.09 6.00 -2.22
N PHE A 44 9.04 4.79 -2.76
CA PHE A 44 8.08 4.36 -3.76
C PHE A 44 7.37 3.12 -3.23
N LEU A 45 6.04 3.11 -3.22
CA LEU A 45 5.23 2.02 -2.67
C LEU A 45 4.32 1.42 -3.72
N MET A 46 4.27 0.08 -3.77
CA MET A 46 3.30 -0.69 -4.56
C MET A 46 2.73 -1.81 -3.70
N LEU A 47 1.46 -2.14 -3.91
CA LEU A 47 0.83 -3.27 -3.22
C LEU A 47 1.21 -4.58 -3.90
N LYS A 48 1.67 -5.55 -3.10
CA LYS A 48 1.80 -6.94 -3.52
C LYS A 48 0.58 -7.72 -3.06
N PRO A 49 0.15 -8.75 -3.81
CA PRO A 49 -0.85 -9.68 -3.30
C PRO A 49 -0.38 -10.31 -2.00
N ALA A 50 -1.31 -10.48 -1.06
CA ALA A 50 -1.03 -11.29 0.13
C ALA A 50 -0.69 -12.72 -0.31
N GLU A 51 0.43 -13.26 0.17
CA GLU A 51 0.85 -14.64 -0.13
C GLU A 51 -0.11 -15.67 0.48
N SER A 52 -0.74 -15.31 1.59
CA SER A 52 -1.73 -16.13 2.27
C SER A 52 -3.09 -15.95 1.61
N GLN A 53 -3.58 -17.00 0.93
CA GLN A 53 -5.00 -17.19 0.64
C GLN A 53 -5.80 -17.46 1.93
N THR A 54 -5.52 -16.76 3.02
CA THR A 54 -6.43 -16.75 4.15
C THR A 54 -7.67 -16.04 3.62
N SER A 55 -8.74 -16.80 3.44
CA SER A 55 -10.04 -16.30 3.00
C SER A 55 -10.32 -14.94 3.63
N ALA A 56 -10.85 -14.00 2.84
CA ALA A 56 -11.21 -12.67 3.35
C ALA A 56 -11.90 -12.82 4.72
N PRO A 57 -11.50 -12.05 5.75
CA PRO A 57 -12.04 -12.23 7.10
C PRO A 57 -13.57 -12.28 7.06
N THR A 58 -14.15 -13.44 7.37
CA THR A 58 -15.60 -13.66 7.26
C THR A 58 -16.33 -13.20 8.52
N GLN A 59 -15.60 -12.79 9.56
CA GLN A 59 -16.14 -12.43 10.84
C GLN A 59 -15.40 -11.23 11.44
N ILE A 60 -16.18 -10.24 11.86
CA ILE A 60 -15.71 -9.11 12.67
C ILE A 60 -16.36 -9.27 14.04
N ASN A 61 -15.55 -9.33 15.09
CA ASN A 61 -16.04 -9.31 16.47
C ASN A 61 -16.04 -7.86 16.95
N VAL A 62 -17.23 -7.31 17.17
CA VAL A 62 -17.40 -5.97 17.76
C VAL A 62 -17.84 -6.17 19.20
N VAL A 63 -16.99 -5.75 20.14
CA VAL A 63 -17.31 -5.79 21.57
C VAL A 63 -17.62 -4.37 22.02
N LEU A 64 -18.88 -4.13 22.32
CA LEU A 64 -19.35 -2.83 22.81
C LEU A 64 -19.22 -2.76 24.32
N ASN A 65 -18.95 -1.56 24.83
CA ASN A 65 -18.96 -1.27 26.26
C ASN A 65 -18.04 -2.20 27.09
N TRP A 66 -16.90 -2.60 26.51
CA TRP A 66 -15.97 -3.55 27.12
C TRP A 66 -15.55 -3.12 28.52
N PHE A 67 -15.28 -1.83 28.71
CA PHE A 67 -14.84 -1.29 29.99
C PHE A 67 -15.97 -1.26 31.02
N GLU A 68 -17.20 -0.92 30.65
CA GLU A 68 -18.35 -1.00 31.57
C GLU A 68 -18.63 -2.45 32.00
N GLU A 69 -18.57 -3.39 31.05
CA GLU A 69 -18.78 -4.81 31.37
C GLU A 69 -17.68 -5.35 32.28
N LEU A 70 -16.42 -4.99 32.02
CA LEU A 70 -15.28 -5.33 32.84
C LEU A 70 -15.44 -4.80 34.27
N ASN A 71 -15.74 -3.51 34.42
CA ASN A 71 -15.91 -2.87 35.74
C ASN A 71 -17.07 -3.48 36.53
N ARG A 72 -18.15 -3.90 35.88
CA ARG A 72 -19.29 -4.58 36.53
C ARG A 72 -18.92 -5.99 37.01
N LYS A 73 -18.16 -6.74 36.22
CA LYS A 73 -17.84 -8.15 36.50
C LYS A 73 -16.61 -8.32 37.39
N ALA A 74 -15.67 -7.39 37.36
CA ALA A 74 -14.44 -7.40 38.13
C ALA A 74 -14.13 -5.97 38.64
N PRO A 75 -14.86 -5.49 39.66
CA PRO A 75 -14.64 -4.15 40.19
C PRO A 75 -13.24 -4.05 40.79
N THR A 76 -12.41 -3.19 40.19
CA THR A 76 -11.16 -2.73 40.81
C THR A 76 -11.51 -1.92 42.06
N LYS A 77 -10.85 -2.25 43.18
CA LYS A 77 -10.94 -1.45 44.42
C LYS A 77 -10.36 -0.06 44.23
#